data_AF-A0A6P3QDS3-F1
#
_entry.id   AF-A0A6P3QDS3-F1
#
_cell.length_a   1.000
_cell.length_b   1.000
_cell.length_c   1.000
_cell.angle_alpha   90.00
_cell.angle_beta   90.00
_cell.angle_gamma   90.00
#
_symmetry.space_group_name_H-M   'P 1'
#
loop_
_entity.id
_entity.type
_entity.pdbx_description
1 polymer ?
#
loop_
_entity_poly.entity_id
_entity_poly.type
_entity_poly.pdbx_seq_one_letter_code
_entity_poly.pdbx_strand_id
1 'polypeptide(L)'
;MSNNETDLTTGFISSSIAILLFGSNYVPLKKYDTGDGMFLQWVLCAAIWSVALVANLILRCPKFWPFAMVGGCIWATGNVAVVPIIKTIGLGLGLLIWGSFNALTGWASSRFGWFGMDAEEVSKPLLNYFGAGLSVVSAFIFLFIKSEIPNNMCSVDTTPLMTEHVINKTQDPCPGYFWVDKLSTVQSRIVGCSLAVISGILFGSTFVPIIYIKDHGKRNDSIYAGASQYDLDYVFAYSSGIFLTSTVYFLAYCITMKNNPKLYPEAVLPGFLSGVLWAIASCSWFIANHTLSAVVSFPIITAGPGFVAAMWSVFIFKEIQGLQNYLLMIFAFFIILSGALCSAFSKI
;
A
#
# COMPACT_ATOMS: atom_id res chain seq x y z
N MET A 1 15.27 30.21 16.39
CA MET A 1 13.80 30.12 16.17
C MET A 1 13.44 29.80 14.73
N SER A 2 14.19 30.23 13.68
CA SER A 2 13.84 29.91 12.28
C SER A 2 13.99 28.42 11.90
N ASN A 3 14.94 27.68 12.48
CA ASN A 3 15.17 26.27 12.10
C ASN A 3 13.97 25.36 12.45
N ASN A 4 13.28 25.61 13.57
CA ASN A 4 12.09 24.82 13.93
C ASN A 4 10.91 25.08 12.99
N GLU A 5 10.71 26.32 12.53
CA GLU A 5 9.63 26.63 11.59
C GLU A 5 9.88 26.01 10.22
N THR A 6 11.13 26.03 9.73
CA THR A 6 11.49 25.38 8.46
C THR A 6 11.37 23.87 8.53
N ASP A 7 11.71 23.25 9.66
CA ASP A 7 11.63 21.80 9.86
C ASP A 7 10.17 21.33 9.95
N LEU A 8 9.32 22.07 10.69
CA LEU A 8 7.88 21.83 10.74
C LEU A 8 7.25 21.97 9.34
N THR A 9 7.58 23.04 8.62
CA THR A 9 7.09 23.27 7.25
C THR A 9 7.46 22.12 6.32
N THR A 10 8.72 21.71 6.34
CA THR A 10 9.23 20.60 5.52
C THR A 10 8.50 19.30 5.83
N GLY A 11 8.23 19.04 7.11
CA GLY A 11 7.52 17.86 7.56
C GLY A 11 6.05 17.79 7.13
N PHE A 12 5.31 18.89 7.22
CA PHE A 12 3.92 18.94 6.76
C PHE A 12 3.82 18.85 5.24
N ILE A 13 4.72 19.51 4.50
CA ILE A 13 4.82 19.38 3.03
C ILE A 13 5.10 17.91 2.67
N SER A 14 6.08 17.28 3.32
CA SER A 14 6.44 15.88 3.07
C SER A 14 5.28 14.93 3.39
N SER A 15 4.55 15.18 4.48
CA SER A 15 3.33 14.42 4.84
C SER A 15 2.25 14.56 3.77
N SER A 16 2.06 15.79 3.25
CA SER A 16 1.05 16.08 2.23
C SER A 16 1.38 15.39 0.90
N ILE A 17 2.66 15.41 0.50
CA ILE A 17 3.16 14.68 -0.67
C ILE A 17 2.92 13.18 -0.48
N ALA A 18 3.29 12.61 0.67
CA ALA A 18 3.09 11.19 0.96
C ALA A 18 1.60 10.79 0.87
N ILE A 19 0.69 11.59 1.43
CA ILE A 19 -0.75 11.35 1.40
C ILE A 19 -1.28 11.32 -0.04
N LEU A 20 -0.96 12.34 -0.83
CA LEU A 20 -1.45 12.47 -2.20
C LEU A 20 -0.93 11.34 -3.08
N LEU A 21 0.36 11.01 -2.95
CA LEU A 21 1.00 9.99 -3.75
C LEU A 21 0.56 8.57 -3.37
N PHE A 22 0.51 8.21 -2.08
CA PHE A 22 -0.02 6.90 -1.66
C PHE A 22 -1.51 6.75 -1.98
N GLY A 23 -2.30 7.80 -1.84
CA GLY A 23 -3.73 7.75 -2.18
C GLY A 23 -4.01 7.67 -3.68
N SER A 24 -3.03 8.01 -4.51
CA SER A 24 -3.18 8.07 -5.97
C SER A 24 -2.29 7.08 -6.73
N ASN A 25 -1.42 6.32 -6.07
CA ASN A 25 -0.41 5.49 -6.73
C ASN A 25 -1.03 4.46 -7.69
N TYR A 26 -2.20 3.91 -7.37
CA TYR A 26 -2.92 2.93 -8.20
C TYR A 26 -3.94 3.55 -9.17
N VAL A 27 -4.16 4.86 -9.14
CA VAL A 27 -5.08 5.57 -10.06
C VAL A 27 -4.68 5.41 -11.53
N PRO A 28 -3.38 5.53 -11.92
CA PRO A 28 -2.98 5.34 -13.32
C PRO A 28 -3.33 3.97 -13.88
N LEU A 29 -3.41 2.95 -13.01
CA LEU A 29 -3.63 1.56 -13.40
C LEU A 29 -5.10 1.23 -13.66
N LYS A 30 -6.03 2.07 -13.22
CA LYS A 30 -7.47 1.79 -13.37
C LYS A 30 -7.95 1.83 -14.82
N LYS A 31 -7.23 2.53 -15.71
CA LYS A 31 -7.59 2.70 -17.12
C LYS A 31 -7.09 1.58 -18.03
N TYR A 32 -6.19 0.72 -17.55
CA TYR A 32 -5.51 -0.29 -18.36
C TYR A 32 -5.84 -1.69 -17.86
N ASP A 33 -5.82 -2.68 -18.75
CA ASP A 33 -5.95 -4.07 -18.31
C ASP A 33 -4.66 -4.50 -17.60
N THR A 34 -4.81 -4.79 -16.31
CA THR A 34 -3.72 -5.20 -15.41
C THR A 34 -3.60 -6.72 -15.30
N GLY A 35 -4.44 -7.48 -16.00
CA GLY A 35 -4.37 -8.93 -16.02
C GLY A 35 -4.55 -9.59 -14.66
N ASP A 36 -3.72 -10.58 -14.36
CA ASP A 36 -3.64 -11.21 -13.04
C ASP A 36 -2.76 -10.44 -12.05
N GLY A 37 -2.14 -9.35 -12.48
CA GLY A 37 -1.30 -8.48 -11.67
C GLY A 37 0.11 -8.99 -11.40
N MET A 38 0.48 -10.22 -11.76
CA MET A 38 1.80 -10.78 -11.42
C MET A 38 2.94 -10.08 -12.17
N PHE A 39 2.74 -9.82 -13.45
CA PHE A 39 3.69 -9.05 -14.25
C PHE A 39 3.72 -7.58 -13.81
N LEU A 40 2.55 -6.99 -13.55
CA LEU A 40 2.43 -5.61 -13.08
C LEU A 40 3.17 -5.40 -11.74
N GLN A 41 3.00 -6.32 -10.81
CA GLN A 41 3.68 -6.35 -9.52
C GLN A 41 5.20 -6.27 -9.69
N TRP A 42 5.75 -7.04 -10.63
CA TRP A 42 7.19 -7.05 -10.91
C TRP A 42 7.69 -5.72 -11.50
N VAL A 43 6.96 -5.16 -12.48
CA VAL A 43 7.28 -3.84 -13.06
C VAL A 43 7.23 -2.74 -11.99
N LEU A 44 6.18 -2.75 -11.16
CA LEU A 44 6.01 -1.80 -10.06
C LEU A 44 7.17 -1.90 -9.06
N CYS A 45 7.57 -3.12 -8.68
CA CYS A 45 8.69 -3.35 -7.77
C CYS A 45 10.04 -2.93 -8.36
N ALA A 46 10.25 -3.12 -9.67
CA ALA A 46 11.44 -2.64 -10.36
C ALA A 46 11.54 -1.11 -10.33
N ALA A 47 10.41 -0.40 -10.48
CA ALA A 47 10.35 1.05 -10.36
C ALA A 47 10.67 1.52 -8.93
N ILE A 48 10.12 0.85 -7.91
CA ILE A 48 10.43 1.12 -6.50
C ILE A 48 11.93 0.99 -6.24
N TRP A 49 12.53 -0.11 -6.69
CA TRP A 49 13.95 -0.36 -6.52
C TRP A 49 14.81 0.67 -7.25
N SER A 50 14.40 1.10 -8.45
CA SER A 50 15.12 2.13 -9.23
C SER A 50 15.16 3.48 -8.49
N VAL A 51 14.03 3.92 -7.92
CA VAL A 51 13.98 5.14 -7.10
C VAL A 51 14.81 4.99 -5.83
N ALA A 52 14.72 3.84 -5.16
CA ALA A 52 15.49 3.54 -3.96
C ALA A 52 17.01 3.52 -4.23
N LEU A 53 17.44 3.06 -5.40
CA LEU A 53 18.85 3.11 -5.82
C LEU A 53 19.33 4.55 -5.95
N VAL A 54 18.54 5.42 -6.58
CA VAL A 54 18.86 6.86 -6.67
C VAL A 54 18.95 7.48 -5.28
N ALA A 55 18.00 7.19 -4.39
CA ALA A 55 18.04 7.67 -3.00
C ALA A 55 19.30 7.17 -2.27
N ASN A 56 19.68 5.90 -2.45
CA ASN A 56 20.89 5.32 -1.87
C ASN A 56 22.16 6.05 -2.32
N LEU A 57 22.26 6.40 -3.60
CA LEU A 57 23.39 7.15 -4.15
C LEU A 57 23.46 8.57 -3.58
N ILE A 58 22.31 9.25 -3.45
CA ILE A 58 22.21 10.58 -2.83
C ILE A 58 22.67 10.54 -1.37
N LEU A 59 22.32 9.47 -0.63
CA LEU A 59 22.69 9.25 0.77
C LEU A 59 24.12 8.70 0.94
N ARG A 60 24.92 8.64 -0.13
CA ARG A 60 26.31 8.15 -0.14
C ARG A 60 26.45 6.70 0.31
N CYS A 61 25.52 5.85 -0.12
CA CYS A 61 25.54 4.40 0.08
C CYS A 61 25.63 4.02 1.57
N PRO A 62 24.59 4.27 2.37
CA PRO A 62 24.52 3.84 3.76
C PRO A 62 24.74 2.33 3.91
N LYS A 63 25.13 1.91 5.12
CA LYS A 63 25.44 0.50 5.41
C LYS A 63 24.22 -0.39 5.12
N PHE A 64 24.41 -1.36 4.25
CA PHE A 64 23.38 -2.30 3.87
C PHE A 64 23.16 -3.35 4.98
N TRP A 65 21.96 -3.38 5.56
CA TRP A 65 21.56 -4.38 6.55
C TRP A 65 20.61 -5.40 5.93
N PRO A 66 21.06 -6.64 5.64
CA PRO A 66 20.23 -7.63 4.93
C PRO A 66 18.92 -7.98 5.64
N PHE A 67 18.87 -7.90 6.98
CA PHE A 67 17.64 -8.17 7.72
C PHE A 67 16.50 -7.18 7.37
N ALA A 68 16.83 -5.96 6.94
CA ALA A 68 15.83 -5.01 6.45
C ALA A 68 15.12 -5.48 5.16
N MET A 69 15.77 -6.37 4.36
CA MET A 69 15.14 -6.96 3.18
C MET A 69 13.91 -7.79 3.55
N VAL A 70 13.86 -8.39 4.73
CA VAL A 70 12.70 -9.19 5.20
C VAL A 70 11.45 -8.33 5.23
N GLY A 71 11.56 -7.05 5.62
CA GLY A 71 10.44 -6.11 5.58
C GLY A 71 9.91 -5.94 4.16
N GLY A 72 10.82 -5.85 3.18
CA GLY A 72 10.48 -5.76 1.76
C GLY A 72 9.83 -7.03 1.23
N CYS A 73 10.26 -8.20 1.70
CA CYS A 73 9.62 -9.48 1.37
C CYS A 73 8.17 -9.53 1.86
N ILE A 74 7.93 -9.11 3.10
CA ILE A 74 6.58 -9.04 3.68
C ILE A 74 5.71 -8.08 2.86
N TRP A 75 6.24 -6.91 2.49
CA TRP A 75 5.52 -5.94 1.68
C TRP A 75 5.15 -6.51 0.31
N ALA A 76 6.12 -7.09 -0.41
CA ALA A 76 5.89 -7.66 -1.73
C ALA A 76 4.85 -8.78 -1.70
N THR A 77 4.85 -9.59 -0.63
CA THR A 77 3.83 -10.64 -0.40
C THR A 77 2.43 -10.06 -0.30
N GLY A 78 2.24 -8.99 0.48
CA GLY A 78 0.94 -8.31 0.56
C GLY A 78 0.56 -7.67 -0.77
N ASN A 79 1.53 -7.11 -1.49
CA ASN A 79 1.25 -6.35 -2.71
C ASN A 79 0.79 -7.23 -3.89
N VAL A 80 1.13 -8.53 -3.92
CA VAL A 80 0.60 -9.50 -4.90
C VAL A 80 -0.93 -9.52 -4.92
N ALA A 81 -1.59 -9.32 -3.78
CA ALA A 81 -3.04 -9.36 -3.69
C ALA A 81 -3.73 -8.06 -4.13
N VAL A 82 -2.99 -6.97 -4.40
CA VAL A 82 -3.58 -5.65 -4.70
C VAL A 82 -4.43 -5.65 -5.96
N VAL A 83 -3.96 -6.27 -7.05
CA VAL A 83 -4.74 -6.34 -8.29
C VAL A 83 -6.04 -7.12 -8.11
N PRO A 84 -6.02 -8.34 -7.51
CA PRO A 84 -7.25 -9.02 -7.12
C PRO A 84 -8.18 -8.19 -6.22
N ILE A 85 -7.65 -7.45 -5.24
CA ILE A 85 -8.47 -6.59 -4.36
C ILE A 85 -9.16 -5.49 -5.16
N ILE A 86 -8.43 -4.77 -6.00
CA ILE A 86 -8.97 -3.66 -6.81
C ILE A 86 -10.04 -4.18 -7.79
N LYS A 87 -9.86 -5.38 -8.35
CA LYS A 87 -10.84 -6.02 -9.25
C LYS A 87 -12.09 -6.54 -8.51
N THR A 88 -12.00 -6.85 -7.21
CA THR A 88 -13.10 -7.47 -6.45
C THR A 88 -13.92 -6.51 -5.61
N ILE A 89 -13.28 -5.54 -4.94
CA ILE A 89 -13.95 -4.58 -4.05
C ILE A 89 -13.70 -3.10 -4.41
N GLY A 90 -12.94 -2.83 -5.48
CA GLY A 90 -12.66 -1.46 -5.94
C GLY A 90 -11.43 -0.85 -5.27
N LEU A 91 -10.91 0.23 -5.86
CA LEU A 91 -9.66 0.82 -5.40
C LEU A 91 -9.82 1.52 -4.04
N GLY A 92 -10.83 2.38 -3.91
CA GLY A 92 -11.01 3.20 -2.72
C GLY A 92 -11.34 2.36 -1.49
N LEU A 93 -12.32 1.45 -1.62
CA LEU A 93 -12.70 0.56 -0.53
C LEU A 93 -11.54 -0.38 -0.14
N GLY A 94 -10.80 -0.88 -1.12
CA GLY A 94 -9.57 -1.62 -0.86
C GLY A 94 -8.60 -0.82 0.00
N LEU A 95 -8.21 0.39 -0.44
CA LEU A 95 -7.21 1.22 0.26
C LEU A 95 -7.66 1.62 1.67
N LEU A 96 -8.96 1.81 1.89
CA LEU A 96 -9.52 2.01 3.21
C LEU A 96 -9.33 0.78 4.11
N ILE A 97 -9.72 -0.40 3.65
CA ILE A 97 -9.63 -1.63 4.46
C ILE A 97 -8.17 -1.98 4.76
N TRP A 98 -7.32 -2.15 3.74
CA TRP A 98 -5.93 -2.53 4.01
C TRP A 98 -5.18 -1.41 4.74
N GLY A 99 -5.51 -0.14 4.50
CA GLY A 99 -4.95 1.01 5.22
C GLY A 99 -5.28 0.97 6.71
N SER A 100 -6.53 0.65 7.08
CA SER A 100 -6.93 0.48 8.48
C SER A 100 -6.18 -0.66 9.17
N PHE A 101 -6.09 -1.84 8.54
CA PHE A 101 -5.37 -2.97 9.13
C PHE A 101 -3.85 -2.77 9.16
N ASN A 102 -3.29 -2.02 8.20
CA ASN A 102 -1.90 -1.56 8.21
C ASN A 102 -1.63 -0.69 9.44
N ALA A 103 -2.44 0.34 9.67
CA ALA A 103 -2.31 1.22 10.82
C ALA A 103 -2.45 0.49 12.15
N LEU A 104 -3.45 -0.41 12.28
CA LEU A 104 -3.69 -1.20 13.49
C LEU A 104 -2.55 -2.16 13.79
N THR A 105 -2.04 -2.85 12.77
CA THR A 105 -0.94 -3.82 12.94
C THR A 105 0.37 -3.09 13.26
N GLY A 106 0.64 -1.97 12.57
CA GLY A 106 1.78 -1.11 12.89
C GLY A 106 1.72 -0.61 14.34
N TRP A 107 0.58 -0.09 14.77
CA TRP A 107 0.35 0.33 16.16
C TRP A 107 0.55 -0.82 17.15
N ALA A 108 -0.07 -1.98 16.93
CA ALA A 108 0.02 -3.12 17.84
C ALA A 108 1.45 -3.65 17.96
N SER A 109 2.15 -3.79 16.83
CA SER A 109 3.52 -4.28 16.80
C SER A 109 4.47 -3.38 17.61
N SER A 110 4.39 -2.06 17.42
CA SER A 110 5.20 -1.09 18.18
C SER A 110 4.79 -1.00 19.65
N ARG A 111 3.48 -0.97 19.95
CA ARG A 111 2.99 -0.78 21.32
C ARG A 111 3.32 -1.96 22.23
N PHE A 112 3.21 -3.18 21.71
CA PHE A 112 3.42 -4.40 22.49
C PHE A 112 4.82 -5.01 22.32
N GLY A 113 5.71 -4.38 21.53
CA GLY A 113 7.05 -4.91 21.28
C GLY A 113 7.04 -6.27 20.60
N TRP A 114 6.09 -6.51 19.69
CA TRP A 114 6.04 -7.79 18.97
C TRP A 114 7.34 -8.05 18.23
N PHE A 115 7.71 -9.32 18.06
CA PHE A 115 8.93 -9.74 17.37
C PHE A 115 10.23 -9.25 18.02
N GLY A 116 10.19 -8.98 19.33
CA GLY A 116 11.37 -8.62 20.12
C GLY A 116 11.80 -7.16 19.95
N MET A 117 10.91 -6.29 19.46
CA MET A 117 11.12 -4.83 19.46
C MET A 117 10.95 -4.26 20.87
N ASP A 118 11.54 -3.10 21.14
CA ASP A 118 11.30 -2.41 22.40
C ASP A 118 9.88 -1.85 22.42
N ALA A 119 9.10 -2.20 23.45
CA ALA A 119 7.71 -1.78 23.55
C ALA A 119 7.62 -0.26 23.69
N GLU A 120 6.83 0.38 22.83
CA GLU A 120 6.67 1.83 22.89
C GLU A 120 5.86 2.23 24.13
N GLU A 121 6.49 2.98 25.04
CA GLU A 121 5.83 3.60 26.19
C GLU A 121 5.12 4.89 25.77
N VAL A 122 3.89 5.06 26.27
CA VAL A 122 3.06 6.23 25.99
C VAL A 122 2.63 6.89 27.29
N SER A 123 2.68 8.22 27.34
CA SER A 123 2.36 9.02 28.54
C SER A 123 0.94 8.77 29.07
N LYS A 124 -0.03 8.56 28.17
CA LYS A 124 -1.45 8.32 28.50
C LYS A 124 -1.97 7.03 27.85
N PRO A 125 -1.72 5.85 28.46
CA PRO A 125 -2.09 4.55 27.87
C PRO A 125 -3.59 4.38 27.58
N LEU A 126 -4.46 4.89 28.45
CA LEU A 126 -5.92 4.79 28.26
C LEU A 126 -6.40 5.55 27.01
N LEU A 127 -5.85 6.75 26.77
CA LEU A 127 -6.19 7.54 25.59
C LEU A 127 -5.68 6.89 24.30
N ASN A 128 -4.51 6.25 24.38
CA ASN A 128 -3.93 5.48 23.27
C ASN A 128 -4.81 4.27 22.90
N TYR A 129 -5.23 3.48 23.89
CA TYR A 129 -6.12 2.33 23.66
C TYR A 129 -7.50 2.75 23.15
N PHE A 130 -8.02 3.88 23.64
CA PHE A 130 -9.26 4.45 23.10
C PHE A 130 -9.11 4.83 21.61
N GLY A 131 -8.00 5.48 21.24
CA GLY A 131 -7.71 5.82 19.85
C GLY A 131 -7.57 4.60 18.93
N ALA A 132 -6.90 3.55 19.41
CA ALA A 132 -6.82 2.27 18.72
C ALA A 132 -8.22 1.61 18.58
N GLY A 133 -9.03 1.64 19.65
CA GLY A 133 -10.41 1.15 19.62
C GLY A 133 -11.28 1.85 18.58
N LEU A 134 -11.21 3.18 18.48
CA LEU A 134 -11.89 3.94 17.42
C LEU A 134 -11.40 3.52 16.02
N SER A 135 -10.11 3.28 15.85
CA SER A 135 -9.54 2.82 14.57
C SER A 135 -10.01 1.42 14.18
N VAL A 136 -10.24 0.53 15.15
CA VAL A 136 -10.87 -0.77 14.92
C VAL A 136 -12.33 -0.59 14.47
N VAL A 137 -13.08 0.28 15.16
CA VAL A 137 -14.48 0.54 14.80
C VAL A 137 -14.60 1.12 13.39
N SER A 138 -13.75 2.07 12.99
CA SER A 138 -13.76 2.60 11.62
C SER A 138 -13.41 1.54 10.57
N ALA A 139 -12.43 0.67 10.85
CA ALA A 139 -12.09 -0.46 9.98
C ALA A 139 -13.30 -1.39 9.74
N PHE A 140 -14.05 -1.71 10.80
CA PHE A 140 -15.28 -2.49 10.68
C PHE A 140 -16.35 -1.76 9.88
N ILE A 141 -16.55 -0.46 10.07
CA ILE A 141 -17.51 0.33 9.29
C ILE A 141 -17.16 0.30 7.80
N PHE A 142 -15.87 0.43 7.44
CA PHE A 142 -15.44 0.36 6.04
C PHE A 142 -15.81 -0.97 5.39
N LEU A 143 -15.73 -2.11 6.09
CA LEU A 143 -16.14 -3.42 5.55
C LEU A 143 -17.62 -3.46 5.12
N PHE A 144 -18.48 -2.63 5.73
CA PHE A 144 -19.90 -2.57 5.39
C PHE A 144 -20.20 -1.70 4.17
N ILE A 145 -19.31 -0.78 3.79
CA ILE A 145 -19.47 0.05 2.59
C ILE A 145 -19.54 -0.86 1.36
N LYS A 146 -20.56 -0.65 0.53
CA LYS A 146 -20.70 -1.39 -0.73
C LYS A 146 -19.98 -0.62 -1.82
N SER A 147 -19.08 -1.30 -2.53
CA SER A 147 -18.56 -0.80 -3.80
C SER A 147 -19.32 -1.43 -4.97
N GLU A 148 -19.75 -0.59 -5.91
CA GLU A 148 -20.25 -1.03 -7.21
C GLU A 148 -19.08 -1.04 -8.19
N ILE A 149 -18.65 -2.25 -8.55
CA ILE A 149 -17.69 -2.42 -9.64
C ILE A 149 -18.50 -2.66 -10.90
N PRO A 150 -18.36 -1.83 -11.94
CA PRO A 150 -19.01 -2.09 -13.21
C PRO A 150 -18.58 -3.47 -13.73
N ASN A 151 -19.52 -4.39 -13.89
CA ASN A 151 -19.28 -5.73 -14.47
C ASN A 151 -18.97 -5.71 -15.98
N ASN A 152 -18.54 -4.58 -16.53
CA ASN A 152 -18.47 -4.37 -17.98
C ASN A 152 -17.04 -4.25 -18.48
N MET A 153 -16.45 -5.40 -18.83
CA MET A 153 -15.61 -5.51 -20.03
C MET A 153 -16.14 -6.67 -20.89
N CYS A 154 -17.38 -6.53 -21.35
CA CYS A 154 -17.87 -7.28 -22.51
C CYS A 154 -19.00 -6.48 -23.19
N SER A 155 -18.64 -5.33 -23.77
CA SER A 155 -19.37 -4.70 -24.88
C SER A 155 -18.62 -3.45 -25.36
N VAL A 156 -17.46 -3.66 -25.99
CA VAL A 156 -17.11 -2.72 -27.06
C VAL A 156 -17.82 -3.27 -28.28
N ASP A 157 -18.99 -2.69 -28.58
CA ASP A 157 -19.55 -2.72 -29.93
C ASP A 157 -18.43 -2.25 -30.86
N THR A 158 -17.77 -3.22 -31.48
CA THR A 158 -16.82 -2.95 -32.53
C THR A 158 -17.68 -2.77 -33.76
N THR A 159 -18.10 -1.54 -34.06
CA THR A 159 -18.57 -1.21 -35.40
C THR A 159 -17.35 -1.34 -36.30
N PRO A 160 -17.22 -2.38 -37.15
CA PRO A 160 -16.05 -2.54 -37.98
C PRO A 160 -16.34 -1.81 -39.28
N LEU A 161 -15.94 -0.55 -39.36
CA LEU A 161 -15.75 0.09 -40.67
C LEU A 161 -14.36 -0.32 -41.16
N MET A 162 -14.31 -1.48 -41.83
CA MET A 162 -13.71 -1.71 -43.16
C MET A 162 -13.61 -3.22 -43.45
N THR A 163 -14.53 -3.70 -44.31
CA THR A 163 -14.36 -4.68 -45.39
C THR A 163 -12.88 -4.87 -45.79
N GLU A 164 -12.22 -6.02 -45.89
CA GLU A 164 -12.45 -7.37 -46.45
C GLU A 164 -11.21 -8.21 -45.99
N HIS A 165 -11.15 -9.52 -45.80
CA HIS A 165 -11.44 -10.63 -46.72
C HIS A 165 -11.39 -11.95 -45.89
N VAL A 166 -12.22 -12.92 -46.30
CA VAL A 166 -12.48 -14.21 -45.67
C VAL A 166 -11.24 -15.12 -45.61
N ILE A 167 -10.84 -15.57 -44.41
CA ILE A 167 -10.31 -16.94 -44.19
C ILE A 167 -10.94 -17.49 -42.90
N ASN A 168 -11.73 -18.54 -43.05
CA ASN A 168 -12.25 -19.38 -41.98
C ASN A 168 -11.10 -19.86 -41.06
N LYS A 169 -10.92 -19.21 -39.92
CA LYS A 169 -10.45 -19.87 -38.70
C LYS A 169 -11.65 -19.98 -37.78
N THR A 170 -12.04 -21.22 -37.49
CA THR A 170 -12.83 -21.57 -36.32
C THR A 170 -12.41 -20.69 -35.15
N GLN A 171 -13.34 -19.88 -34.65
CA GLN A 171 -13.16 -19.12 -33.42
C GLN A 171 -13.00 -20.13 -32.28
N ASP A 172 -11.76 -20.44 -31.93
CA ASP A 172 -11.46 -20.98 -30.61
C ASP A 172 -11.88 -19.92 -29.59
N PRO A 173 -12.68 -20.25 -28.57
CA PRO A 173 -13.03 -19.30 -27.53
C PRO A 173 -11.75 -18.89 -26.80
N CYS A 174 -11.46 -17.58 -26.78
CA CYS A 174 -10.34 -17.00 -26.07
C CYS A 174 -10.18 -17.61 -24.66
N PRO A 175 -9.05 -18.25 -24.30
CA PRO A 175 -8.82 -18.83 -22.98
C PRO A 175 -8.35 -17.76 -21.98
N GLY A 176 -9.16 -16.70 -21.84
CA GLY A 176 -8.83 -15.49 -21.08
C GLY A 176 -9.52 -15.34 -19.73
N TYR A 177 -10.41 -16.26 -19.33
CA TYR A 177 -11.21 -16.13 -18.10
C TYR A 177 -10.34 -16.15 -16.83
N PHE A 178 -10.15 -15.00 -16.19
CA PHE A 178 -9.44 -14.91 -14.91
C PHE A 178 -10.27 -15.55 -13.79
N TRP A 179 -9.60 -16.04 -12.74
CA TRP A 179 -10.28 -16.72 -11.63
C TRP A 179 -11.19 -15.76 -10.84
N VAL A 180 -10.81 -14.49 -10.74
CA VAL A 180 -11.59 -13.43 -10.08
C VAL A 180 -12.91 -13.19 -10.80
N ASP A 181 -12.92 -13.26 -12.13
CA ASP A 181 -14.12 -13.01 -12.95
C ASP A 181 -15.14 -14.15 -12.86
N LYS A 182 -14.76 -15.31 -12.29
CA LYS A 182 -15.66 -16.45 -12.06
C LYS A 182 -16.42 -16.36 -10.73
N LEU A 183 -16.07 -15.40 -9.88
CA LEU A 183 -16.66 -15.26 -8.56
C LEU A 183 -18.02 -14.58 -8.64
N SER A 184 -18.99 -15.04 -7.84
CA SER A 184 -20.25 -14.31 -7.66
C SER A 184 -20.00 -12.99 -6.91
N THR A 185 -20.92 -12.01 -7.00
CA THR A 185 -20.77 -10.71 -6.32
C THR A 185 -20.46 -10.84 -4.81
N VAL A 186 -21.07 -11.83 -4.15
CA VAL A 186 -20.83 -12.10 -2.72
C VAL A 186 -19.45 -12.72 -2.49
N GLN A 187 -19.05 -13.68 -3.34
CA GLN A 187 -17.73 -14.30 -3.25
C GLN A 187 -16.60 -13.30 -3.54
N SER A 188 -16.75 -12.49 -4.59
CA SER A 188 -15.80 -11.40 -4.92
C SER A 188 -15.62 -10.49 -3.72
N ARG A 189 -16.71 -10.08 -3.08
CA ARG A 189 -16.62 -9.22 -1.89
C ARG A 189 -15.90 -9.88 -0.72
N ILE A 190 -16.24 -11.13 -0.40
CA ILE A 190 -15.59 -11.85 0.71
C ILE A 190 -14.10 -12.00 0.42
N VAL A 191 -13.73 -12.47 -0.77
CA VAL A 191 -12.33 -12.66 -1.19
C VAL A 191 -11.58 -11.34 -1.16
N GLY A 192 -12.14 -10.28 -1.74
CA GLY A 192 -11.51 -8.96 -1.79
C GLY A 192 -11.30 -8.35 -0.41
N CYS A 193 -12.31 -8.41 0.47
CA CYS A 193 -12.16 -7.96 1.86
C CYS A 193 -11.12 -8.80 2.62
N SER A 194 -11.14 -10.12 2.51
CA SER A 194 -10.16 -11.00 3.17
C SER A 194 -8.75 -10.72 2.70
N LEU A 195 -8.53 -10.58 1.39
CA LEU A 195 -7.23 -10.24 0.81
C LEU A 195 -6.77 -8.85 1.27
N ALA A 196 -7.67 -7.86 1.36
CA ALA A 196 -7.35 -6.53 1.85
C ALA A 196 -6.94 -6.54 3.33
N VAL A 197 -7.62 -7.31 4.18
CA VAL A 197 -7.26 -7.49 5.59
C VAL A 197 -5.86 -8.11 5.71
N ILE A 198 -5.62 -9.23 5.00
CA ILE A 198 -4.32 -9.93 5.03
C ILE A 198 -3.20 -9.01 4.53
N SER A 199 -3.43 -8.31 3.41
CA SER A 199 -2.46 -7.37 2.85
C SER A 199 -2.18 -6.23 3.81
N GLY A 200 -3.21 -5.70 4.47
CA GLY A 200 -3.07 -4.66 5.50
C GLY A 200 -2.20 -5.11 6.67
N ILE A 201 -2.42 -6.32 7.19
CA ILE A 201 -1.61 -6.89 8.28
C ILE A 201 -0.14 -7.05 7.84
N LEU A 202 0.09 -7.55 6.63
CA LEU A 202 1.43 -7.67 6.07
C LEU A 202 2.09 -6.29 5.94
N PHE A 203 1.40 -5.31 5.34
CA PHE A 203 1.89 -3.93 5.21
C PHE A 203 2.25 -3.29 6.56
N GLY A 204 1.43 -3.51 7.60
CA GLY A 204 1.70 -3.00 8.95
C GLY A 204 2.90 -3.65 9.63
N SER A 205 3.33 -4.81 9.14
CA SER A 205 4.49 -5.54 9.66
C SER A 205 5.78 -5.24 8.89
N THR A 206 5.73 -4.45 7.81
CA THR A 206 6.87 -4.26 6.89
C THR A 206 8.04 -3.51 7.52
N PHE A 207 7.78 -2.62 8.47
CA PHE A 207 8.83 -1.86 9.15
C PHE A 207 9.36 -2.54 10.41
N VAL A 208 8.76 -3.64 10.87
CA VAL A 208 9.21 -4.39 12.06
C VAL A 208 10.69 -4.76 11.99
N PRO A 209 11.24 -5.31 10.88
CA PRO A 209 12.66 -5.66 10.82
C PRO A 209 13.58 -4.45 10.91
N ILE A 210 13.17 -3.30 10.36
CA ILE A 210 13.96 -2.06 10.44
C ILE A 210 13.94 -1.51 11.87
N ILE A 211 12.78 -1.46 12.51
CA ILE A 211 12.65 -1.02 13.90
C ILE A 211 13.49 -1.92 14.82
N TYR A 212 13.43 -3.23 14.62
CA TYR A 212 14.25 -4.19 15.36
C TYR A 212 15.76 -3.90 15.24
N ILE A 213 16.27 -3.64 14.03
CA ILE A 213 17.67 -3.26 13.80
C ILE A 213 18.01 -1.96 14.54
N LYS A 214 17.13 -0.95 14.44
CA LYS A 214 17.33 0.35 15.08
C LYS A 214 17.38 0.25 16.60
N ASP A 215 16.48 -0.52 17.21
CA ASP A 215 16.42 -0.69 18.66
C ASP A 215 17.63 -1.46 19.19
N HIS A 216 18.00 -2.56 18.54
CA HIS A 216 19.18 -3.32 18.92
C HIS A 216 20.47 -2.54 18.64
N GLY A 217 20.49 -1.70 17.61
CA GLY A 217 21.63 -0.86 17.28
C GLY A 217 21.97 0.22 18.30
N LYS A 218 21.04 0.56 19.20
CA LYS A 218 21.30 1.43 20.37
C LYS A 218 22.17 0.74 21.42
N ARG A 219 22.26 -0.60 21.40
CA ARG A 219 23.00 -1.40 22.37
C ARG A 219 24.36 -1.81 21.78
N ASN A 220 25.44 -1.53 22.50
CA ASN A 220 26.81 -1.75 22.01
C ASN A 220 27.20 -3.24 21.92
N ASP A 221 26.45 -4.11 22.56
CA ASP A 221 26.65 -5.56 22.61
C ASP A 221 25.88 -6.33 21.52
N SER A 222 25.05 -5.65 20.73
CA SER A 222 24.26 -6.30 19.68
C SER A 222 25.01 -6.43 18.35
N ILE A 223 24.59 -7.39 17.52
CA ILE A 223 25.08 -7.54 16.13
C ILE A 223 24.76 -6.34 15.23
N TYR A 224 23.87 -5.45 15.69
CA TYR A 224 23.45 -4.23 15.01
C TYR A 224 24.10 -2.98 15.58
N ALA A 225 25.09 -3.10 16.47
CA ALA A 225 25.81 -1.97 17.02
C ALA A 225 26.30 -1.00 15.92
N GLY A 226 26.00 0.29 16.09
CA GLY A 226 26.30 1.33 15.11
C GLY A 226 25.32 1.39 13.92
N ALA A 227 24.17 0.73 13.99
CA ALA A 227 23.11 0.90 13.00
C ALA A 227 22.51 2.32 13.06
N SER A 228 22.30 2.91 11.89
CA SER A 228 21.77 4.27 11.77
C SER A 228 20.37 4.38 12.36
N GLN A 229 20.05 5.52 12.97
CA GLN A 229 18.69 5.81 13.43
C GLN A 229 17.86 6.54 12.37
N TYR A 230 18.49 6.90 11.26
CA TYR A 230 17.85 7.58 10.14
C TYR A 230 17.11 6.59 9.23
N ASP A 231 15.80 6.75 9.06
CA ASP A 231 14.96 5.77 8.36
C ASP A 231 15.34 5.59 6.88
N LEU A 232 15.79 6.67 6.21
CA LEU A 232 16.14 6.61 4.81
C LEU A 232 17.34 5.69 4.52
N ASP A 233 18.20 5.44 5.51
CA ASP A 233 19.38 4.58 5.34
C ASP A 233 19.01 3.12 5.06
N TYR A 234 17.78 2.72 5.41
CA TYR A 234 17.27 1.37 5.22
C TYR A 234 16.44 1.20 3.94
N VAL A 235 16.06 2.30 3.27
CA VAL A 235 15.15 2.29 2.09
C VAL A 235 15.67 1.38 0.98
N PHE A 236 16.99 1.41 0.73
CA PHE A 236 17.59 0.61 -0.32
C PHE A 236 17.60 -0.89 0.00
N ALA A 237 17.94 -1.26 1.25
CA ALA A 237 17.89 -2.64 1.69
C ALA A 237 16.45 -3.19 1.69
N TYR A 238 15.50 -2.41 2.20
CA TYR A 238 14.08 -2.72 2.14
C TYR A 238 13.58 -2.93 0.71
N SER A 239 13.87 -1.98 -0.20
CA SER A 239 13.45 -2.05 -1.60
C SER A 239 14.13 -3.18 -2.38
N SER A 240 15.35 -3.56 -2.00
CA SER A 240 16.03 -4.74 -2.56
C SER A 240 15.30 -6.03 -2.17
N GLY A 241 14.78 -6.12 -0.95
CA GLY A 241 13.90 -7.21 -0.52
C GLY A 241 12.59 -7.27 -1.30
N ILE A 242 11.98 -6.11 -1.57
CA ILE A 242 10.78 -5.98 -2.42
C ILE A 242 11.05 -6.57 -3.81
N PHE A 243 12.09 -6.08 -4.48
CA PHE A 243 12.38 -6.47 -5.87
C PHE A 243 12.82 -7.93 -5.99
N LEU A 244 13.64 -8.42 -5.05
CA LEU A 244 14.05 -9.83 -5.01
C LEU A 244 12.82 -10.75 -4.86
N THR A 245 11.96 -10.47 -3.89
CA THR A 245 10.76 -11.28 -3.64
C THR A 245 9.80 -11.23 -4.81
N SER A 246 9.58 -10.05 -5.39
CA SER A 246 8.75 -9.92 -6.58
C SER A 246 9.32 -10.66 -7.78
N THR A 247 10.65 -10.70 -7.93
CA THR A 247 11.30 -11.48 -8.98
C THR A 247 11.11 -12.97 -8.76
N VAL A 248 11.22 -13.46 -7.52
CA VAL A 248 10.94 -14.87 -7.18
C VAL A 248 9.49 -15.22 -7.53
N TYR A 249 8.51 -14.38 -7.18
CA TYR A 249 7.12 -14.61 -7.55
C TYR A 249 6.88 -14.61 -9.05
N PHE A 250 7.51 -13.70 -9.79
CA PHE A 250 7.39 -13.66 -11.24
C PHE A 250 8.04 -14.88 -11.90
N LEU A 251 9.21 -15.33 -11.43
CA LEU A 251 9.84 -16.56 -11.90
C LEU A 251 8.99 -17.80 -11.61
N ALA A 252 8.43 -17.90 -10.40
CA ALA A 252 7.50 -18.98 -10.06
C ALA A 252 6.27 -18.97 -10.98
N TYR A 253 5.72 -17.78 -11.27
CA TYR A 253 4.64 -17.62 -12.23
C TYR A 253 5.02 -18.04 -13.66
N CYS A 254 6.21 -17.68 -14.14
CA CYS A 254 6.70 -18.15 -15.43
C CYS A 254 6.84 -19.68 -15.47
N ILE A 255 7.31 -20.31 -14.40
CA ILE A 255 7.42 -21.77 -14.28
C ILE A 255 6.03 -22.42 -14.33
N THR A 256 5.06 -21.94 -13.54
CA THR A 256 3.70 -22.50 -13.53
C THR A 256 2.98 -22.30 -14.86
N MET A 257 3.25 -21.18 -15.55
CA MET A 257 2.74 -20.90 -16.89
C MET A 257 3.55 -21.57 -18.01
N LYS A 258 4.50 -22.47 -17.68
CA LYS A 258 5.36 -23.18 -18.64
C LYS A 258 6.02 -22.23 -19.66
N ASN A 259 6.54 -21.12 -19.14
CA ASN A 259 7.19 -20.04 -19.88
C ASN A 259 6.30 -19.31 -20.91
N ASN A 260 4.97 -19.37 -20.75
CA ASN A 260 4.00 -18.54 -21.47
C ASN A 260 3.26 -17.59 -20.52
N PRO A 261 3.97 -16.66 -19.82
CA PRO A 261 3.32 -15.71 -18.91
C PRO A 261 2.40 -14.76 -19.68
N LYS A 262 1.27 -14.39 -19.07
CA LYS A 262 0.40 -13.36 -19.63
C LYS A 262 0.99 -11.98 -19.35
N LEU A 263 1.53 -11.35 -20.37
CA LEU A 263 2.13 -10.01 -20.27
C LEU A 263 1.14 -8.96 -20.77
N TYR A 264 1.11 -7.81 -20.10
CA TYR A 264 0.25 -6.67 -20.42
C TYR A 264 1.13 -5.45 -20.69
N PRO A 265 1.65 -5.27 -21.93
CA PRO A 265 2.61 -4.21 -22.25
C PRO A 265 2.06 -2.80 -21.98
N GLU A 266 0.76 -2.59 -22.21
CA GLU A 266 0.10 -1.31 -21.97
C GLU A 266 0.10 -0.91 -20.48
N ALA A 267 0.17 -1.89 -19.57
CA ALA A 267 0.24 -1.66 -18.13
C ALA A 267 1.66 -1.38 -17.62
N VAL A 268 2.70 -1.50 -18.46
CA VAL A 268 4.11 -1.32 -18.05
C VAL A 268 4.38 0.12 -17.62
N LEU A 269 4.05 1.11 -18.45
CA LEU A 269 4.32 2.52 -18.13
C LEU A 269 3.46 3.02 -16.95
N PRO A 270 2.14 2.75 -16.89
CA PRO A 270 1.32 3.04 -15.71
C PRO A 270 1.81 2.33 -14.44
N GLY A 271 2.27 1.09 -14.55
CA GLY A 271 2.81 0.31 -13.44
C GLY A 271 4.13 0.85 -12.92
N PHE A 272 5.02 1.25 -13.83
CA PHE A 272 6.27 1.91 -13.48
C PHE A 272 6.00 3.24 -12.79
N LEU A 273 5.09 4.06 -13.33
CA LEU A 273 4.67 5.31 -12.70
C LEU A 273 4.10 5.06 -11.29
N SER A 274 3.23 4.06 -11.13
CA SER A 274 2.67 3.67 -9.83
C SER A 274 3.76 3.38 -8.79
N GLY A 275 4.79 2.61 -9.18
CA GLY A 275 5.93 2.30 -8.32
C GLY A 275 6.78 3.54 -7.99
N VAL A 276 6.99 4.44 -8.95
CA VAL A 276 7.67 5.72 -8.70
C VAL A 276 6.90 6.57 -7.69
N LEU A 277 5.58 6.74 -7.88
CA LEU A 277 4.74 7.51 -6.94
C LEU A 277 4.81 6.92 -5.53
N TRP A 278 4.74 5.59 -5.41
CA TRP A 278 4.83 4.89 -4.12
C TRP A 278 6.21 5.06 -3.45
N ALA A 279 7.30 4.98 -4.22
CA ALA A 279 8.65 5.11 -3.67
C ALA A 279 8.96 6.54 -3.21
N ILE A 280 8.53 7.55 -3.98
CA ILE A 280 8.62 8.95 -3.57
C ILE A 280 7.79 9.19 -2.31
N ALA A 281 6.55 8.68 -2.26
CA ALA A 281 5.70 8.77 -1.08
C ALA A 281 6.37 8.17 0.17
N SER A 282 7.04 7.03 0.00
CA SER A 282 7.78 6.35 1.09
C SER A 282 8.95 7.19 1.58
N CYS A 283 9.72 7.79 0.67
CA CYS A 283 10.80 8.71 1.05
C CYS A 283 10.25 9.95 1.78
N SER A 284 9.17 10.55 1.27
CA SER A 284 8.50 11.68 1.92
C SER A 284 7.95 11.33 3.30
N TRP A 285 7.42 10.11 3.48
CA TRP A 285 7.00 9.63 4.80
C TRP A 285 8.18 9.57 5.77
N PHE A 286 9.31 8.99 5.37
CA PHE A 286 10.48 8.92 6.24
C PHE A 286 11.06 10.30 6.59
N ILE A 287 11.05 11.24 5.65
CA ILE A 287 11.42 12.63 5.92
C ILE A 287 10.45 13.24 6.95
N ALA A 288 9.15 13.05 6.78
CA ALA A 288 8.14 13.55 7.71
C ALA A 288 8.29 12.96 9.12
N ASN A 289 8.59 11.66 9.23
CA ASN A 289 8.84 11.00 10.52
C ASN A 289 10.06 11.61 11.23
N HIS A 290 11.10 11.95 10.48
CA HIS A 290 12.30 12.57 11.04
C HIS A 290 12.05 14.01 11.52
N THR A 291 11.29 14.80 10.76
CA THR A 291 11.08 16.24 11.06
C THR A 291 9.92 16.52 12.01
N LEU A 292 8.79 15.81 11.88
CA LEU A 292 7.60 16.01 12.74
C LEU A 292 7.52 15.05 13.92
N SER A 293 8.44 14.08 14.01
CA SER A 293 8.30 12.86 14.79
C SER A 293 7.23 11.92 14.24
N ALA A 294 7.51 10.61 14.30
CA ALA A 294 6.58 9.54 13.95
C ALA A 294 5.24 9.65 14.71
N VAL A 295 5.23 10.28 15.88
CA VAL A 295 4.01 10.54 16.68
C VAL A 295 2.98 11.38 15.92
N VAL A 296 3.45 12.37 15.15
CA VAL A 296 2.60 13.33 14.44
C VAL A 296 2.37 12.89 13.00
N SER A 297 3.43 12.46 12.31
CA SER A 297 3.35 12.08 10.90
C SER A 297 2.62 10.76 10.67
N PHE A 298 2.75 9.76 11.55
CA PHE A 298 2.17 8.44 11.36
C PHE A 298 0.63 8.49 11.25
N PRO A 299 -0.12 9.12 12.19
CA PRO A 299 -1.58 9.16 12.07
C PRO A 299 -2.06 9.96 10.84
N ILE A 300 -1.31 11.00 10.44
CA ILE A 300 -1.61 11.81 9.25
C ILE A 300 -1.43 10.96 7.97
N ILE A 301 -0.30 10.27 7.85
CA ILE A 301 0.09 9.53 6.64
C ILE A 301 -0.62 8.17 6.55
N THR A 302 -1.13 7.59 7.64
CA THR A 302 -1.94 6.36 7.57
C THR A 302 -3.41 6.63 7.26
N ALA A 303 -3.99 7.74 7.74
CA ALA A 303 -5.39 8.09 7.47
C ALA A 303 -5.59 8.82 6.14
N GLY A 304 -4.67 9.72 5.78
CA GLY A 304 -4.80 10.60 4.62
C GLY A 304 -4.90 9.89 3.26
N PRO A 305 -4.08 8.86 2.93
CA PRO A 305 -4.17 8.16 1.66
C PRO A 305 -5.56 7.54 1.43
N GLY A 306 -6.14 6.96 2.49
CA GLY A 306 -7.50 6.40 2.48
C GLY A 306 -8.53 7.45 2.06
N PHE A 307 -8.40 8.67 2.59
CA PHE A 307 -9.25 9.80 2.20
C PHE A 307 -9.09 10.17 0.73
N VAL A 308 -7.85 10.32 0.25
CA VAL A 308 -7.57 10.65 -1.16
C VAL A 308 -8.13 9.59 -2.11
N ALA A 309 -7.93 8.30 -1.82
CA ALA A 309 -8.47 7.23 -2.65
C ALA A 309 -9.99 7.17 -2.60
N ALA A 310 -10.61 7.43 -1.44
CA ALA A 310 -12.05 7.56 -1.34
C ALA A 310 -12.57 8.69 -2.24
N MET A 311 -11.89 9.84 -2.30
CA MET A 311 -12.26 10.93 -3.21
C MET A 311 -12.15 10.52 -4.68
N TRP A 312 -11.08 9.82 -5.09
CA TRP A 312 -10.98 9.27 -6.45
C TRP A 312 -12.12 8.28 -6.76
N SER A 313 -12.45 7.41 -5.81
CA SER A 313 -13.51 6.41 -5.97
C SER A 313 -14.91 7.01 -6.00
N VAL A 314 -15.17 8.11 -5.28
CA VAL A 314 -16.48 8.80 -5.30
C VAL A 314 -16.63 9.66 -6.56
N PHE A 315 -15.65 10.53 -6.85
CA PHE A 315 -15.81 11.55 -7.89
C PHE A 315 -15.48 11.05 -9.30
N ILE A 316 -14.47 10.19 -9.44
CA ILE A 316 -13.96 9.79 -10.76
C ILE A 316 -14.41 8.39 -11.14
N PHE A 317 -14.08 7.40 -10.31
CA PHE A 317 -14.40 6.01 -10.63
C PHE A 317 -15.86 5.66 -10.35
N LYS A 318 -16.53 6.47 -9.52
CA LYS A 318 -17.92 6.26 -9.08
C LYS A 318 -18.15 4.83 -8.57
N GLU A 319 -17.14 4.28 -7.88
CA GLU A 319 -17.14 2.95 -7.27
C GLU A 319 -17.92 2.91 -5.96
N ILE A 320 -18.01 4.05 -5.27
CA ILE A 320 -18.77 4.20 -4.02
C ILE A 320 -19.91 5.15 -4.35
N GLN A 321 -21.15 4.62 -4.39
CA GLN A 321 -22.35 5.41 -4.70
C GLN A 321 -23.44 5.22 -3.65
N GLY A 322 -24.36 6.20 -3.58
CA GLY A 322 -25.53 6.15 -2.72
C GLY A 322 -25.35 6.87 -1.39
N LEU A 323 -26.43 7.52 -0.93
CA LEU A 323 -26.43 8.35 0.27
C LEU A 323 -25.99 7.57 1.52
N GLN A 324 -26.43 6.32 1.66
CA GLN A 324 -26.04 5.47 2.79
C GLN A 324 -24.53 5.20 2.84
N ASN A 325 -23.91 4.91 1.69
CA ASN A 325 -22.47 4.68 1.60
C ASN A 325 -21.69 5.97 1.88
N TYR A 326 -22.17 7.12 1.40
CA TYR A 326 -21.55 8.41 1.69
C TYR A 326 -21.63 8.76 3.18
N LEU A 327 -22.78 8.56 3.83
CA LEU A 327 -22.93 8.80 5.26
C LEU A 327 -22.05 7.85 6.10
N LEU A 328 -21.99 6.57 5.75
CA LEU A 328 -21.10 5.60 6.40
C LEU A 328 -19.63 5.98 6.25
N MET A 329 -19.24 6.41 5.06
CA MET A 329 -17.87 6.84 4.77
C MET A 329 -17.49 8.09 5.58
N ILE A 330 -18.33 9.12 5.57
CA ILE A 330 -18.12 10.35 6.34
C ILE A 330 -18.01 10.02 7.83
N PHE A 331 -18.93 9.19 8.35
CA PHE A 331 -18.92 8.76 9.74
C PHE A 331 -17.64 7.99 10.11
N ALA A 332 -17.21 7.06 9.26
CA ALA A 332 -15.97 6.32 9.45
C ALA A 332 -14.73 7.23 9.43
N PHE A 333 -14.71 8.26 8.58
CA PHE A 333 -13.64 9.26 8.55
C PHE A 333 -13.59 10.13 9.81
N PHE A 334 -14.74 10.50 10.36
CA PHE A 334 -14.76 11.20 11.65
C PHE A 334 -14.20 10.33 12.78
N ILE A 335 -14.55 9.04 12.79
CA ILE A 335 -14.05 8.09 13.79
C ILE A 335 -12.53 7.88 13.64
N ILE A 336 -12.03 7.63 12.43
CA ILE A 336 -10.60 7.39 12.22
C ILE A 336 -9.77 8.64 12.53
N LEU A 337 -10.27 9.84 12.20
CA LEU A 337 -9.60 11.09 12.53
C LEU A 337 -9.56 11.32 14.04
N SER A 338 -10.67 11.04 14.73
CA SER A 338 -10.73 11.11 16.20
C SER A 338 -9.76 10.10 16.84
N GLY A 339 -9.71 8.86 16.32
CA GLY A 339 -8.79 7.82 16.79
C GLY A 339 -7.31 8.19 16.57
N ALA A 340 -7.00 8.77 15.42
CA ALA A 340 -5.68 9.30 15.08
C ALA A 340 -5.25 10.43 16.03
N LEU A 341 -6.14 11.39 16.30
CA LEU A 341 -5.89 12.49 17.23
C LEU A 341 -5.71 12.01 18.67
N CYS A 342 -6.56 11.10 19.16
CA CYS A 342 -6.40 10.49 20.48
C CYS A 342 -5.05 9.78 20.61
N SER A 343 -4.65 9.03 19.59
CA SER A 343 -3.36 8.32 19.57
C SER A 343 -2.18 9.30 19.56
N ALA A 344 -2.25 10.38 18.78
CA ALA A 344 -1.23 11.43 18.77
C ALA A 344 -1.12 12.15 20.12
N PHE A 345 -2.24 12.59 20.69
CA PHE A 345 -2.27 13.28 21.99
C PHE A 345 -1.94 12.38 23.18
N SER A 346 -2.00 11.05 23.02
CA SER A 346 -1.61 10.11 24.08
C SER A 346 -0.11 10.11 24.41
N LYS A 347 0.72 10.64 23.50
CA LYS A 347 2.18 10.75 23.67
C LYS A 347 2.62 12.11 24.23
N ILE A 348 1.71 13.08 24.32
CA ILE A 348 1.92 14.40 24.95
C ILE A 348 1.47 14.34 26.41
#